data_AF-A0AAU9JXR0-F1
#
_entry.id   AF-A0AAU9JXR0-F1
#
_cell.length_a   1.000
_cell.length_b   1.000
_cell.length_c   1.000
_cell.angle_alpha   90.00
_cell.angle_beta   90.00
_cell.angle_gamma   90.00
#
_symmetry.space_group_name_H-M   'P 1'
#
loop_
_entity.id
_entity.type
_entity.pdbx_description
1 polymer ?
#
loop_
_entity_poly.entity_id
_entity_poly.type
_entity_poly.pdbx_seq_one_letter_code
_entity_poly.pdbx_strand_id
1 'polypeptide(L)'
;MRGWPEMENLLNAFAPELEAGIKEFQTSCRDLFEEMKANVDLLNESMVELRDKLQEYIDRKRTELSAEDLSRYSAQLDLYTQICDSLANGQKDQATELIERLSDHGDLPSQLIPPPSEVCTIM
;
A
#
# COMPACT_ATOMS: atom_id res chain seq x y z
N MET A 1 59.17 -4.67 15.08
CA MET A 1 57.81 -4.16 14.79
C MET A 1 57.90 -3.27 13.56
N ARG A 2 57.72 -3.80 12.34
CA ARG A 2 57.85 -3.02 11.08
C ARG A 2 56.59 -3.04 10.18
N GLY A 3 55.56 -3.82 10.50
CA GLY A 3 54.38 -3.97 9.63
C GLY A 3 53.20 -3.04 9.94
N TRP A 4 53.23 -2.28 11.03
CA TRP A 4 52.09 -1.44 11.46
C TRP A 4 51.84 -0.22 10.54
N PRO A 5 52.86 0.54 10.11
CA PRO A 5 52.65 1.70 9.23
C PRO A 5 52.14 1.33 7.83
N GLU A 6 52.54 0.15 7.30
CA GLU A 6 52.03 -0.36 6.02
C GLU A 6 50.58 -0.83 6.14
N MET A 7 50.20 -1.41 7.29
CA MET A 7 48.81 -1.77 7.59
C MET A 7 47.90 -0.53 7.71
N GLU A 8 48.36 0.54 8.36
CA GLU A 8 47.62 1.81 8.44
C GLU A 8 47.44 2.47 7.08
N ASN A 9 48.46 2.43 6.21
CA ASN A 9 48.34 2.95 4.84
C ASN A 9 47.33 2.15 4.00
N LEU A 10 47.31 0.82 4.14
CA LEU A 10 46.30 -0.02 3.48
C LEU A 10 44.90 0.29 4.00
N LEU A 11 44.69 0.35 5.32
CA LEU A 11 43.39 0.66 5.90
C LEU A 11 42.88 2.06 5.50
N ASN A 12 43.75 3.06 5.44
CA ASN A 12 43.39 4.40 4.97
C ASN A 12 43.07 4.43 3.46
N ALA A 13 43.69 3.56 2.66
CA ALA A 13 43.38 3.44 1.24
C ALA A 13 42.01 2.78 1.00
N PHE A 14 41.60 1.83 1.86
CA PHE A 14 40.29 1.15 1.76
C PHE A 14 39.13 1.91 2.42
N ALA A 15 39.41 2.79 3.40
CA ALA A 15 38.41 3.60 4.07
C ALA A 15 37.47 4.38 3.11
N PRO A 16 37.95 5.07 2.06
CA PRO A 16 37.06 5.79 1.14
C PRO A 16 36.19 4.86 0.29
N GLU A 17 36.68 3.69 -0.11
CA GLU A 17 35.87 2.69 -0.84
C GLU A 17 34.78 2.09 0.06
N LEU A 18 35.12 1.81 1.33
CA LEU A 18 34.15 1.35 2.31
C LEU A 18 33.08 2.41 2.60
N GLU A 19 33.48 3.68 2.75
CA GLU A 19 32.55 4.77 2.98
C GLU A 19 31.64 5.02 1.77
N ALA A 20 32.19 4.93 0.55
CA ALA A 20 31.41 5.00 -0.69
C ALA A 20 30.39 3.86 -0.76
N GLY A 21 30.80 2.61 -0.48
CA GLY A 21 29.90 1.46 -0.47
C GLY A 21 28.78 1.56 0.58
N ILE A 22 29.09 2.11 1.77
CA ILE A 22 28.07 2.36 2.80
C ILE A 22 27.07 3.43 2.33
N LYS A 23 27.52 4.51 1.67
CA LYS A 23 26.64 5.56 1.15
C LYS A 23 25.75 5.05 0.01
N GLU A 24 26.29 4.24 -0.89
CA GLU A 24 25.51 3.60 -1.96
C GLU A 24 24.42 2.70 -1.37
N PHE A 25 24.77 1.83 -0.41
CA PHE A 25 23.79 0.99 0.29
C PHE A 25 22.70 1.81 1.00
N GLN A 26 23.07 2.86 1.73
CA GLN A 26 22.11 3.75 2.37
C GLN A 26 21.17 4.44 1.37
N THR A 27 21.68 4.77 0.19
CA THR A 27 20.89 5.38 -0.88
C THR A 27 19.91 4.36 -1.44
N SER A 28 20.36 3.15 -1.78
CA SER A 28 19.48 2.08 -2.25
C SER A 28 18.40 1.69 -1.23
N CYS A 29 18.72 1.66 0.08
CA CYS A 29 17.71 1.42 1.10
C CYS A 29 16.67 2.55 1.15
N ARG A 30 17.11 3.82 1.05
CA ARG A 30 16.21 4.97 1.05
C ARG A 30 15.26 4.93 -0.15
N ASP A 31 15.79 4.66 -1.34
CA ASP A 31 15.02 4.59 -2.57
C ASP A 31 13.95 3.48 -2.48
N LEU A 32 14.31 2.31 -1.94
CA LEU A 32 13.37 1.23 -1.67
C LEU A 32 12.27 1.65 -0.68
N PHE A 33 12.63 2.36 0.39
CA PHE A 33 11.64 2.87 1.35
C PHE A 33 10.70 3.90 0.72
N GLU A 34 11.21 4.79 -0.14
CA GLU A 34 10.39 5.78 -0.85
C GLU A 34 9.42 5.09 -1.83
N GLU A 35 9.88 4.08 -2.57
CA GLU A 35 9.01 3.28 -3.45
C GLU A 35 7.93 2.54 -2.67
N MET A 36 8.30 1.87 -1.57
CA MET A 36 7.33 1.18 -0.70
C MET A 36 6.31 2.14 -0.11
N LYS A 37 6.72 3.36 0.24
CA LYS A 37 5.81 4.39 0.74
C LYS A 37 4.86 4.87 -0.37
N ALA A 38 5.37 5.15 -1.56
CA ALA A 38 4.55 5.58 -2.70
C ALA A 38 3.47 4.54 -3.03
N ASN A 39 3.79 3.24 -2.95
CA ASN A 39 2.81 2.18 -3.16
C ASN A 39 1.70 2.16 -2.09
N VAL A 40 2.04 2.48 -0.85
CA VAL A 40 1.05 2.56 0.25
C VAL A 40 0.18 3.81 0.10
N ASP A 41 0.76 4.94 -0.32
CA ASP A 41 0.01 6.16 -0.59
C ASP A 41 -0.98 5.93 -1.75
N LEU A 42 -0.54 5.27 -2.83
CA LEU A 42 -1.40 4.89 -3.96
C LEU A 42 -2.54 3.93 -3.54
N LEU A 43 -2.23 2.94 -2.69
CA LEU A 43 -3.25 2.04 -2.13
C LEU A 43 -4.28 2.82 -1.31
N ASN A 44 -3.81 3.75 -0.46
CA ASN A 44 -4.69 4.57 0.36
C ASN A 44 -5.61 5.45 -0.50
N GLU A 45 -5.06 6.13 -1.51
CA GLU A 45 -5.85 6.92 -2.47
C GLU A 45 -6.92 6.06 -3.17
N SER A 46 -6.55 4.84 -3.59
CA SER A 46 -7.48 3.90 -4.23
C SER A 46 -8.61 3.48 -3.29
N MET A 47 -8.28 3.19 -2.02
CA MET A 47 -9.25 2.81 -1.00
C MET A 47 -10.20 3.97 -0.64
N VAL A 48 -9.67 5.19 -0.56
CA VAL A 48 -10.46 6.42 -0.34
C VAL A 48 -11.44 6.63 -1.50
N GLU A 49 -10.98 6.49 -2.74
CA GLU A 49 -11.84 6.64 -3.91
C GLU A 49 -12.97 5.59 -3.93
N LEU A 50 -12.65 4.33 -3.63
CA LEU A 50 -13.62 3.24 -3.53
C LEU A 50 -14.66 3.49 -2.43
N ARG A 51 -14.22 3.93 -1.25
CA ARG A 51 -15.10 4.31 -0.14
C ARG A 51 -16.10 5.39 -0.57
N ASP A 52 -15.60 6.45 -1.19
CA ASP A 52 -16.42 7.60 -1.58
C ASP A 52 -17.42 7.23 -2.68
N LYS A 53 -17.00 6.42 -3.66
CA LYS A 53 -17.90 5.90 -4.69
C LYS A 53 -18.95 4.94 -4.12
N LEU A 54 -18.60 4.11 -3.15
CA LEU A 54 -19.54 3.21 -2.48
C LEU A 54 -20.57 3.98 -1.64
N GLN A 55 -20.13 5.00 -0.91
CA GLN A 55 -21.02 5.91 -0.18
C GLN A 55 -22.01 6.58 -1.14
N GLU A 56 -21.50 7.16 -2.24
CA GLU A 56 -22.36 7.80 -3.24
C GLU A 56 -23.36 6.81 -3.86
N TYR A 57 -22.92 5.58 -4.13
CA TYR A 57 -23.78 4.52 -4.66
C TYR A 57 -24.93 4.18 -3.71
N ILE A 58 -24.62 3.99 -2.42
CA ILE A 58 -25.60 3.70 -1.38
C ILE A 58 -26.59 4.87 -1.27
N ASP A 59 -26.12 6.11 -1.25
CA ASP A 59 -27.00 7.28 -1.11
C ASP A 59 -27.94 7.45 -2.31
N ARG A 60 -27.43 7.26 -3.53
CA ARG A 60 -28.22 7.38 -4.76
C ARG A 60 -29.26 6.27 -4.89
N LYS A 61 -28.88 5.04 -4.55
CA LYS A 61 -29.73 3.85 -4.76
C LYS A 61 -30.42 3.35 -3.49
N ARG A 62 -30.37 4.12 -2.40
CA ARG A 62 -30.87 3.69 -1.08
C ARG A 62 -32.29 3.13 -1.09
N THR A 63 -33.17 3.71 -1.90
CA THR A 63 -34.57 3.30 -2.03
C THR A 63 -34.79 2.13 -3.00
N GLU A 64 -33.81 1.82 -3.84
CA GLU A 64 -33.82 0.75 -4.83
C GLU A 64 -33.12 -0.52 -4.33
N LEU A 65 -32.20 -0.38 -3.36
CA LEU A 65 -31.48 -1.48 -2.76
C LEU A 65 -32.38 -2.32 -1.86
N SER A 66 -32.17 -3.63 -1.91
CA SER A 66 -32.76 -4.53 -0.91
C SER A 66 -32.19 -4.21 0.47
N ALA A 67 -32.92 -4.55 1.54
CA ALA A 67 -32.41 -4.38 2.90
C ALA A 67 -31.13 -5.19 3.15
N GLU A 68 -30.98 -6.33 2.48
CA GLU A 68 -29.80 -7.19 2.54
C GLU A 68 -28.59 -6.52 1.85
N ASP A 69 -28.76 -6.03 0.63
CA ASP A 69 -27.69 -5.33 -0.10
C ASP A 69 -27.28 -4.03 0.60
N LEU A 70 -28.24 -3.28 1.13
CA LEU A 70 -27.96 -2.05 1.88
C LEU A 70 -27.16 -2.35 3.14
N SER A 71 -27.51 -3.41 3.88
CA SER A 71 -26.75 -3.86 5.06
C SER A 71 -25.33 -4.29 4.66
N ARG A 72 -25.20 -5.09 3.60
CA ARG A 72 -23.90 -5.58 3.10
C ARG A 72 -23.00 -4.44 2.65
N TYR A 73 -23.50 -3.54 1.80
CA TYR A 73 -22.73 -2.39 1.31
C TYR A 73 -22.40 -1.39 2.42
N SER A 74 -23.28 -1.21 3.41
CA SER A 74 -22.97 -0.38 4.58
C SER A 74 -21.84 -0.99 5.43
N ALA A 75 -21.82 -2.32 5.60
CA ALA A 75 -20.73 -3.00 6.28
C ALA A 75 -19.41 -2.93 5.51
N GLN A 76 -19.43 -3.09 4.18
CA GLN A 76 -18.26 -2.88 3.33
C GLN A 76 -17.74 -1.45 3.44
N LEU A 77 -18.62 -0.45 3.39
CA LEU A 77 -18.26 0.96 3.52
C LEU A 77 -17.59 1.27 4.87
N ASP A 78 -18.09 0.68 5.96
CA ASP A 78 -17.47 0.79 7.28
C ASP A 78 -16.06 0.19 7.29
N LEU A 79 -15.87 -0.99 6.70
CA LEU A 79 -14.54 -1.58 6.52
C LEU A 79 -13.61 -0.71 5.69
N TYR A 80 -14.06 -0.17 4.55
CA TYR A 80 -13.24 0.75 3.74
C TYR A 80 -12.84 2.00 4.53
N THR A 81 -13.73 2.51 5.38
CA THR A 81 -13.44 3.65 6.26
C THR A 81 -12.35 3.28 7.27
N GLN A 82 -12.48 2.13 7.94
CA GLN A 82 -11.47 1.64 8.88
C GLN A 82 -10.13 1.34 8.22
N ILE A 83 -10.12 0.85 6.96
CA ILE A 83 -8.90 0.63 6.17
C ILE A 83 -8.22 1.96 5.88
N CYS A 84 -8.96 2.97 5.40
CA CYS A 84 -8.42 4.31 5.14
C CYS A 84 -7.80 4.91 6.41
N ASP A 85 -8.51 4.80 7.55
CA ASP A 85 -8.01 5.31 8.83
C ASP A 85 -6.76 4.55 9.29
N SER A 86 -6.73 3.22 9.14
CA SER A 86 -5.57 2.40 9.50
C SER A 86 -4.35 2.75 8.63
N LEU A 87 -4.54 2.91 7.31
CA LEU A 87 -3.48 3.32 6.39
C LEU A 87 -2.96 4.73 6.69
N ALA A 88 -3.86 5.69 6.95
CA ALA A 88 -3.50 7.06 7.32
C ALA A 88 -2.70 7.15 8.63
N ASN A 89 -2.96 6.25 9.58
CA ASN A 89 -2.23 6.15 10.84
C ASN A 89 -0.98 5.24 10.78
N GLY A 90 -0.66 4.69 9.60
CA GLY A 90 0.48 3.78 9.41
C GLY A 90 0.31 2.38 10.00
N GLN A 91 -0.91 2.00 10.38
CA GLN A 91 -1.28 0.70 10.95
C GLN A 91 -1.51 -0.34 9.85
N LYS A 92 -0.44 -0.69 9.11
CA LYS A 92 -0.52 -1.55 7.92
C LYS A 92 -1.07 -2.95 8.22
N ASP A 93 -0.64 -3.58 9.32
CA ASP A 93 -1.08 -4.93 9.69
C ASP A 93 -2.59 -4.98 9.94
N GLN A 94 -3.12 -3.95 10.61
CA GLN A 94 -4.56 -3.80 10.84
C GLN A 94 -5.31 -3.55 9.53
N ALA A 95 -4.76 -2.72 8.64
CA ALA A 95 -5.35 -2.50 7.32
C ALA A 95 -5.42 -3.80 6.51
N THR A 96 -4.37 -4.64 6.55
CA THR A 96 -4.36 -5.95 5.87
C THR A 96 -5.43 -6.89 6.42
N GLU A 97 -5.55 -7.01 7.75
CA GLU A 97 -6.60 -7.83 8.37
C GLU A 97 -8.01 -7.37 7.97
N LEU A 98 -8.24 -6.05 7.91
CA LEU A 98 -9.51 -5.49 7.47
C LEU A 98 -9.79 -5.75 5.98
N ILE A 99 -8.77 -5.75 5.13
CA ILE A 99 -8.90 -6.10 3.71
C ILE A 99 -9.28 -7.57 3.55
N GLU A 100 -8.69 -8.48 4.33
CA GLU A 100 -9.06 -9.90 4.29
C GLU A 100 -10.54 -10.09 4.66
N ARG A 101 -11.03 -9.32 5.63
CA ARG A 101 -12.44 -9.34 6.04
C ARG A 101 -13.40 -8.79 4.98
N LEU A 102 -12.95 -7.92 4.04
CA LEU A 102 -13.82 -7.45 2.95
C LEU A 102 -14.34 -8.62 2.11
N SER A 103 -13.55 -9.68 1.93
CA SER A 103 -13.94 -10.87 1.18
C SER A 103 -15.14 -11.61 1.81
N ASP A 104 -15.34 -11.51 3.12
CA ASP A 104 -16.48 -12.11 3.82
C ASP A 104 -17.81 -11.41 3.51
N HIS A 105 -17.75 -10.16 3.02
CA HIS A 105 -18.91 -9.35 2.70
C HIS A 105 -19.31 -9.41 1.21
N GLY A 106 -18.70 -10.30 0.42
CA GLY A 106 -19.04 -10.52 -0.98
C GLY A 106 -18.57 -9.40 -1.92
N ASP A 107 -19.10 -9.41 -3.15
CA ASP A 107 -18.66 -8.49 -4.20
C ASP A 107 -19.17 -7.06 -4.02
N LEU A 108 -18.41 -6.12 -4.57
CA LEU A 108 -18.85 -4.73 -4.76
C LEU A 108 -19.98 -4.64 -5.79
N PRO A 109 -20.77 -3.55 -5.77
CA PRO A 109 -21.66 -3.23 -6.87
C PRO A 109 -20.91 -3.24 -8.20
N SER A 110 -21.48 -3.88 -9.23
CA SER A 110 -20.83 -4.01 -10.54
C SER A 110 -20.48 -2.68 -11.23
N GLN A 111 -21.08 -1.57 -10.79
CA GLN A 111 -20.77 -0.22 -11.25
C GLN A 111 -19.45 0.34 -10.67
N LEU A 112 -18.96 -0.26 -9.58
CA LEU A 112 -17.73 0.13 -8.88
C LEU A 112 -16.56 -0.81 -9.19
N ILE A 113 -16.84 -1.97 -9.78
CA ILE A 113 -15.80 -2.87 -10.27
C ILE A 113 -15.15 -2.20 -11.49
N PRO A 114 -13.83 -1.92 -11.46
CA PRO A 114 -13.16 -1.38 -12.62
C PRO A 114 -13.37 -2.32 -13.82
N PRO A 115 -13.58 -1.78 -15.03
CA PRO A 115 -13.70 -2.63 -16.21
C PRO A 115 -12.45 -3.51 -16.31
N PRO A 116 -12.58 -4.79 -16.69
CA PRO A 116 -11.41 -5.62 -16.93
C PRO A 116 -10.55 -4.89 -17.96
N SER A 117 -9.34 -4.49 -17.55
CA SER A 117 -8.38 -3.88 -18.46
C SER A 117 -8.19 -4.85 -19.63
N GLU A 118 -8.39 -4.39 -20.87
CA GLU A 118 -8.24 -5.19 -22.10
C GLU A 118 -6.81 -5.75 -22.33
N VAL A 119 -5.93 -5.63 -21.34
CA VAL A 119 -4.53 -6.06 -21.36
C VAL A 119 -4.37 -7.34 -20.54
N CYS A 120 -5.01 -8.42 -20.98
CA CYS A 120 -4.56 -9.78 -20.67
C CYS A 120 -4.82 -10.71 -21.86
N THR A 121 -4.55 -10.23 -23.08
CA THR A 121 -4.28 -11.11 -24.21
C THR A 121 -2.76 -11.24 -24.32
N ILE A 122 -2.15 -12.03 -23.43
CA ILE A 122 -0.83 -12.58 -23.71
C ILE A 122 -1.06 -13.58 -24.84
N MET A 123 -0.75 -13.15 -26.06
CA MET A 123 -0.55 -14.06 -27.21
C MET A 123 0.69 -14.92 -26.98
#